data_AF-A0A644XKL6-F1
#
_entry.id   AF-A0A644XKL6-F1
#
_cell.length_a   1.000
_cell.length_b   1.000
_cell.length_c   1.000
_cell.angle_alpha   90.00
_cell.angle_beta   90.00
_cell.angle_gamma   90.00
#
_symmetry.space_group_name_H-M   'P 1'
#
loop_
_entity.id
_entity.type
_entity.pdbx_description
1 polymer ?
#
loop_
_entity_poly.entity_id
_entity_poly.type
_entity_poly.pdbx_seq_one_letter_code
_entity_poly.pdbx_strand_id
1 'polypeptide(L)'
;MHQACKLPEKEWERFFEWLFEFECDKLGLPRPDQVILLDMPTERAVEMLRRRESDTHTAGDIHEVDAAYLALCRKTALAAASYFDWQKISCVTTDGTLRTVEDIHAEIWETVCELIGRGTL
;
A
#
# COMPACT_ATOMS: atom_id res chain seq x y z
N MET A 1 -1.08 4.65 3.81
CA MET A 1 -2.51 4.97 3.89
C MET A 1 -2.66 6.45 4.21
N HIS A 2 -3.30 7.20 3.31
CA HIS A 2 -3.40 8.67 3.37
C HIS A 2 -4.38 9.20 4.44
N GLN A 3 -5.46 8.47 4.74
CA GLN A 3 -6.50 8.99 5.65
C GLN A 3 -6.10 8.83 7.12
N ALA A 4 -5.69 7.63 7.52
CA ALA A 4 -5.35 7.35 8.92
C ALA A 4 -4.09 8.06 9.40
N CYS A 5 -3.14 8.39 8.51
CA CYS A 5 -1.91 9.08 8.89
C CYS A 5 -2.13 10.50 9.45
N LYS A 6 -3.33 11.06 9.28
CA LYS A 6 -3.74 12.35 9.84
C LYS A 6 -4.11 12.27 11.33
N LEU A 7 -4.20 11.06 11.89
CA LEU A 7 -4.52 10.81 13.29
C LEU A 7 -3.27 10.40 14.08
N PRO A 8 -3.24 10.60 15.40
CA PRO A 8 -2.23 10.01 16.27
C PRO A 8 -2.18 8.49 16.13
N GLU A 9 -0.98 7.89 16.23
CA GLU A 9 -0.76 6.45 16.03
C GLU A 9 -1.64 5.56 16.91
N LYS A 10 -1.89 5.98 18.16
CA LYS A 10 -2.79 5.29 19.10
C LYS A 10 -4.26 5.21 18.64
N GLU A 11 -4.64 5.98 17.63
CA GLU A 11 -6.02 6.05 17.09
C GLU A 11 -6.16 5.30 15.76
N TRP A 12 -5.05 4.79 15.19
CA TRP A 12 -5.05 4.17 13.86
C TRP A 12 -5.94 2.93 13.80
N GLU A 13 -5.80 1.99 14.72
CA GLU A 13 -6.60 0.74 14.72
C GLU A 13 -8.10 1.03 14.81
N ARG A 14 -8.50 1.95 15.70
CA ARG A 14 -9.91 2.38 15.80
C ARG A 14 -10.41 3.00 14.52
N PHE A 15 -9.58 3.77 13.83
CA PHE A 15 -9.93 4.35 12.54
C PHE A 15 -10.03 3.29 11.45
N PHE A 16 -9.14 2.30 11.44
CA PHE A 16 -9.17 1.17 10.51
C PHE A 16 -10.48 0.39 10.63
N GLU A 17 -10.87 0.01 11.85
CA GLU A 17 -12.14 -0.67 12.14
C GLU A 17 -13.33 0.16 11.63
N TRP A 18 -13.38 1.43 12.04
CA TRP A 18 -14.46 2.34 11.64
C TRP A 18 -14.57 2.47 10.12
N LEU A 19 -13.45 2.61 9.42
CA LEU A 19 -13.43 2.75 7.97
C LEU A 19 -13.97 1.50 7.29
N PHE A 20 -13.53 0.32 7.74
CA PHE A 20 -13.94 -0.95 7.16
C PHE A 20 -15.41 -1.27 7.40
N GLU A 21 -15.93 -1.00 8.61
CA GLU A 21 -17.36 -1.10 8.90
C GLU A 21 -18.19 -0.11 8.07
N PHE A 22 -17.71 1.12 7.94
CA PHE A 22 -18.40 2.14 7.15
C PHE A 22 -18.51 1.71 5.67
N GLU A 23 -17.40 1.29 5.06
CA GLU A 23 -17.36 0.87 3.67
C GLU A 23 -18.17 -0.41 3.42
N CYS A 24 -17.97 -1.45 4.23
CA CYS A 24 -18.56 -2.76 3.96
C CYS A 24 -20.00 -2.87 4.47
N ASP A 25 -20.28 -2.42 5.71
CA ASP A 25 -21.58 -2.63 6.33
C ASP A 25 -22.56 -1.49 6.05
N LYS A 26 -22.08 -0.23 6.06
CA LYS A 26 -22.97 0.93 5.85
C LYS A 26 -23.16 1.24 4.37
N LEU A 27 -22.09 1.19 3.58
CA LEU A 27 -22.16 1.44 2.14
C LEU A 27 -22.36 0.17 1.30
N GLY A 28 -22.26 -1.02 1.91
CA GLY A 28 -22.52 -2.29 1.24
C GLY A 28 -21.43 -2.70 0.24
N LEU A 29 -20.20 -2.15 0.37
CA LEU A 29 -19.09 -2.59 -0.46
C LEU A 29 -18.72 -4.05 -0.11
N PRO A 30 -18.33 -4.86 -1.11
CA PRO A 30 -17.91 -6.22 -0.84
C PRO A 30 -16.65 -6.22 0.03
N ARG A 31 -16.61 -7.12 1.02
CA ARG A 31 -15.40 -7.39 1.79
C ARG A 31 -14.39 -8.09 0.87
N PRO A 32 -13.12 -7.66 0.82
CA PRO A 32 -12.12 -8.32 0.01
C PRO A 32 -11.74 -9.68 0.59
N ASP A 33 -11.57 -10.69 -0.26
CA ASP A 33 -11.00 -11.99 0.14
C ASP A 33 -9.51 -11.88 0.49
N GLN A 34 -8.82 -10.93 -0.16
CA GLN A 34 -7.40 -10.64 0.06
C GLN A 34 -7.09 -9.19 -0.29
N VAL A 35 -6.22 -8.56 0.50
CA VAL A 35 -5.59 -7.27 0.18
C VAL A 35 -4.08 -7.49 0.03
N ILE A 36 -3.49 -6.88 -1.00
CA ILE A 36 -2.05 -6.92 -1.26
C ILE A 36 -1.51 -5.48 -1.14
N LEU A 37 -0.57 -5.29 -0.21
CA LEU A 37 0.20 -4.06 -0.07
C LEU A 37 1.51 -4.19 -0.86
N LEU A 38 1.68 -3.33 -1.86
CA LEU A 38 2.96 -3.13 -2.53
C LEU A 38 3.82 -2.19 -1.67
N ASP A 39 4.77 -2.75 -0.93
CA ASP A 39 5.63 -2.03 -0.01
C ASP A 39 6.81 -1.39 -0.77
N MET A 40 6.60 -0.13 -1.17
CA MET A 40 7.63 0.72 -1.76
C MET A 40 8.34 1.56 -0.68
N PRO A 41 9.67 1.49 -0.56
CA PRO A 41 10.43 2.40 0.28
C PRO A 41 10.20 3.87 -0.10
N THR A 42 10.11 4.73 0.90
CA THR A 42 9.75 6.15 0.71
C THR A 42 10.78 6.86 -0.18
N GLU A 43 12.05 6.56 0.01
CA GLU A 43 13.16 7.13 -0.77
C GLU A 43 13.02 6.78 -2.26
N ARG A 44 12.68 5.51 -2.56
CA ARG A 44 12.43 5.05 -3.92
C ARG A 44 11.18 5.70 -4.53
N ALA A 45 10.10 5.84 -3.76
CA ALA A 45 8.89 6.52 -4.23
C ALA A 45 9.18 7.99 -4.59
N VAL A 46 9.97 8.69 -3.76
CA VAL A 46 10.40 10.07 -4.03
C VAL A 46 11.28 10.15 -5.28
N GLU A 47 12.27 9.25 -5.43
CA GLU A 47 13.12 9.17 -6.63
C GLU A 47 12.28 9.01 -7.91
N MET A 48 11.31 8.09 -7.90
CA MET A 48 10.42 7.84 -9.02
C MET A 48 9.55 9.05 -9.35
N LEU A 49 9.03 9.75 -8.34
CA LEU A 49 8.27 10.99 -8.53
C LEU A 49 9.13 12.07 -9.19
N ARG A 50 10.33 12.33 -8.66
CA ARG A 50 11.26 13.33 -9.23
C ARG A 50 11.63 13.03 -10.67
N ARG A 51 11.84 11.76 -10.99
CA ARG A 51 12.09 11.32 -12.36
C ARG A 51 10.89 11.64 -13.27
N ARG A 52 9.67 11.32 -12.85
CA ARG A 52 8.44 11.65 -13.59
C ARG A 52 8.29 13.16 -13.80
N GLU A 53 8.54 13.98 -12.78
CA GLU A 53 8.49 15.45 -12.90
C GLU A 53 9.45 15.94 -13.99
N SER A 54 10.68 15.42 -13.98
CA SER A 54 11.71 15.73 -14.99
C SER A 54 11.28 15.31 -16.40
N ASP A 55 10.77 14.08 -16.55
CA ASP A 55 10.42 13.48 -17.85
C ASP A 55 9.16 14.13 -18.47
N THR A 56 8.27 14.67 -17.65
CA THR A 56 6.98 15.24 -18.11
C THR A 56 6.91 16.76 -18.05
N HIS A 57 7.92 17.44 -17.53
CA HIS A 57 7.91 18.88 -17.25
C HIS A 57 6.69 19.35 -16.43
N THR A 58 6.15 18.46 -15.59
CA THR A 58 5.06 18.79 -14.66
C THR A 58 5.62 18.84 -13.24
N ALA A 59 5.11 19.77 -12.42
CA ALA A 59 5.39 19.75 -10.98
C ALA A 59 4.42 18.77 -10.31
N GLY A 60 4.92 17.96 -9.38
CA GLY A 60 4.11 17.07 -8.55
C GLY A 60 3.11 17.82 -7.69
N ASP A 61 2.06 17.13 -7.26
CA ASP A 61 1.07 17.70 -6.35
C ASP A 61 1.75 18.05 -5.00
N ILE A 62 1.29 19.09 -4.32
CA ILE A 62 1.86 19.63 -3.07
C ILE A 62 2.01 18.53 -1.99
N HIS A 63 1.09 17.55 -2.00
CA HIS A 63 1.12 16.39 -1.10
C HIS A 63 2.16 15.32 -1.47
N GLU A 64 2.65 15.31 -2.71
CA GLU A 64 3.66 14.36 -3.21
C GLU A 64 5.10 14.85 -2.93
N VAL A 65 5.29 16.10 -2.50
CA VAL A 65 6.61 16.73 -2.29
C VAL A 65 7.17 16.50 -0.88
N ASP A 66 6.34 16.09 0.08
CA ASP A 66 6.74 15.90 1.49
C ASP A 66 7.14 14.45 1.77
N ALA A 67 8.44 14.18 1.78
CA ALA A 67 9.00 12.87 2.09
C ALA A 67 8.60 12.37 3.49
N ALA A 68 8.44 13.25 4.49
CA ALA A 68 8.00 12.86 5.82
C ALA A 68 6.53 12.43 5.80
N TYR A 69 5.71 13.11 5.01
CA TYR A 69 4.33 12.71 4.79
C TYR A 69 4.22 11.35 4.09
N LEU A 70 5.05 11.10 3.06
CA LEU A 70 5.11 9.81 2.39
C LEU A 70 5.61 8.69 3.32
N ALA A 71 6.59 8.98 4.18
CA ALA A 71 7.07 8.05 5.20
C ALA A 71 5.97 7.71 6.21
N LEU A 72 5.21 8.72 6.66
CA LEU A 72 4.08 8.49 7.57
C LEU A 72 2.98 7.68 6.89
N CYS A 73 2.66 7.98 5.63
CA CYS A 73 1.73 7.18 4.82
C CYS A 73 2.17 5.72 4.74
N ARG A 74 3.45 5.45 4.45
CA ARG A 74 3.99 4.09 4.40
C ARG A 74 3.88 3.41 5.77
N LYS A 75 4.29 4.08 6.85
CA LYS A 75 4.19 3.56 8.22
C LYS A 75 2.76 3.15 8.56
N THR A 76 1.78 4.00 8.26
CA THR A 76 0.36 3.71 8.52
C THR A 76 -0.17 2.59 7.63
N ALA A 77 0.29 2.46 6.37
CA ALA A 77 -0.06 1.31 5.53
C ALA A 77 0.50 -0.01 6.08
N LEU A 78 1.75 -0.01 6.57
CA LEU A 78 2.35 -1.18 7.21
C LEU A 78 1.60 -1.56 8.50
N ALA A 79 1.16 -0.58 9.28
CA ALA A 79 0.32 -0.83 10.46
C ALA A 79 -1.03 -1.46 10.08
N ALA A 80 -1.71 -0.94 9.05
CA ALA A 80 -2.96 -1.52 8.55
C ALA A 80 -2.77 -2.93 7.99
N ALA A 81 -1.68 -3.16 7.25
CA ALA A 81 -1.35 -4.50 6.74
C ALA A 81 -1.12 -5.49 7.87
N SER A 82 -0.46 -5.07 8.96
CA SER A 82 -0.30 -5.93 10.14
C SER A 82 -1.61 -6.15 10.89
N TYR A 83 -2.48 -5.14 10.98
CA TYR A 83 -3.74 -5.21 11.72
C TYR A 83 -4.77 -6.11 11.02
N PHE A 84 -4.89 -5.99 9.69
CA PHE A 84 -5.83 -6.75 8.87
C PHE A 84 -5.25 -8.01 8.22
N ASP A 85 -4.02 -8.37 8.54
CA ASP A 85 -3.30 -9.51 7.94
C ASP A 85 -3.24 -9.44 6.39
N TRP A 86 -2.94 -8.25 5.86
CA TRP A 86 -2.77 -8.08 4.42
C TRP A 86 -1.45 -8.71 3.96
N GLN A 87 -1.48 -9.31 2.77
CA GLN A 87 -0.27 -9.79 2.12
C GLN A 87 0.59 -8.60 1.72
N LYS A 88 1.87 -8.64 2.08
CA LYS A 88 2.82 -7.59 1.74
C LYS A 88 3.84 -8.09 0.74
N ILE A 89 3.95 -7.41 -0.40
CA ILE A 89 4.96 -7.68 -1.43
C ILE A 89 5.94 -6.52 -1.47
N SER A 90 7.23 -6.82 -1.26
CA SER A 90 8.29 -5.80 -1.34
C SER A 90 8.53 -5.37 -2.78
N CYS A 91 8.55 -4.07 -3.05
CA CYS A 91 8.91 -3.54 -4.37
C CYS A 91 10.42 -3.47 -4.61
N VAL A 92 11.22 -3.77 -3.59
CA VAL A 92 12.68 -3.82 -3.67
C VAL A 92 13.21 -5.21 -3.33
N THR A 93 14.35 -5.55 -3.91
CA THR A 93 15.15 -6.71 -3.53
C THR A 93 15.79 -6.50 -2.15
N THR A 94 16.42 -7.54 -1.60
CA THR A 94 17.05 -7.50 -0.28
C THR A 94 18.22 -6.51 -0.19
N ASP A 95 18.89 -6.23 -1.31
CA ASP A 95 19.93 -5.20 -1.46
C ASP A 95 19.36 -3.79 -1.72
N GLY A 96 18.02 -3.65 -1.78
CA GLY A 96 17.35 -2.36 -1.94
C GLY A 96 17.22 -1.86 -3.38
N THR A 97 17.48 -2.73 -4.37
CA THR A 97 17.29 -2.45 -5.80
C THR A 97 15.80 -2.56 -6.15
N LEU A 98 15.29 -1.66 -6.99
CA LEU A 98 13.91 -1.76 -7.46
C LEU A 98 13.73 -3.05 -8.27
N ARG A 99 12.71 -3.83 -7.90
CA ARG A 99 12.30 -5.00 -8.69
C ARG A 99 11.65 -4.55 -9.99
N THR A 100 11.68 -5.44 -10.98
CA THR A 100 10.94 -5.23 -12.23
C THR A 100 9.44 -5.38 -11.98
N VAL A 101 8.63 -4.80 -12.87
CA VAL A 101 7.17 -4.96 -12.82
C VAL A 101 6.81 -6.43 -13.01
N GLU A 102 7.56 -7.14 -13.87
CA GLU A 102 7.39 -8.56 -14.17
C GLU A 102 7.64 -9.43 -12.94
N ASP A 103 8.69 -9.16 -12.16
CA ASP A 103 9.00 -9.90 -10.93
C ASP A 103 7.92 -9.70 -9.87
N ILE A 104 7.44 -8.47 -9.70
CA ILE A 104 6.36 -8.15 -8.74
C ILE A 104 5.05 -8.79 -9.21
N HIS A 105 4.75 -8.72 -10.51
CA HIS A 105 3.57 -9.33 -11.10
C HIS A 105 3.55 -10.85 -10.89
N ALA A 106 4.68 -11.54 -11.06
CA ALA A 106 4.77 -12.97 -10.84
C ALA A 106 4.41 -13.36 -9.39
N GLU A 107 4.88 -12.63 -8.40
CA GLU A 107 4.57 -12.87 -6.98
C GLU A 107 3.11 -12.54 -6.61
N ILE A 108 2.56 -11.46 -7.20
CA ILE A 108 1.13 -11.16 -7.08
C ILE A 108 0.32 -12.32 -7.66
N TRP A 109 0.68 -12.80 -8.84
CA TRP A 109 -0.03 -13.87 -9.52
C TRP A 109 0.02 -15.17 -8.71
N GLU A 110 1.18 -15.54 -8.17
CA GLU A 110 1.34 -16.68 -7.28
C GLU A 110 0.43 -16.56 -6.04
N THR A 111 0.45 -15.41 -5.36
CA THR A 111 -0.42 -15.13 -4.20
C THR A 111 -1.90 -15.31 -4.55
N VAL A 112 -2.34 -14.74 -5.68
CA VAL A 112 -3.74 -14.81 -6.11
C VAL A 112 -4.12 -16.23 -6.55
N CYS A 113 -3.24 -16.95 -7.23
CA CYS A 113 -3.45 -18.34 -7.61
C CYS A 113 -3.58 -19.25 -6.40
N GLU A 114 -2.81 -19.04 -5.33
CA GLU A 114 -2.99 -19.79 -4.09
C GLU A 114 -4.37 -19.56 -3.48
N LEU A 115 -4.86 -18.32 -3.47
CA LEU A 115 -6.18 -17.98 -2.97
C LEU A 115 -7.29 -18.68 -3.77
N ILE A 116 -7.23 -18.60 -5.10
CA ILE A 116 -8.22 -19.21 -5.99
C ILE A 116 -8.12 -20.74 -5.94
N GLY A 117 -6.90 -21.30 -5.89
CA GLY A 117 -6.64 -22.74 -5.84
C GLY A 117 -7.08 -23.39 -4.53
N ARG A 118 -7.10 -22.65 -3.41
CA ARG A 118 -7.69 -23.07 -2.14
C ARG A 118 -9.23 -23.14 -2.19
N GLY A 119 -9.87 -22.55 -3.21
CA GLY A 119 -11.32 -22.56 -3.44
C GLY A 119 -11.87 -23.81 -4.14
N THR A 120 -11.33 -25.01 -3.86
CA THR A 120 -11.88 -26.27 -4.39
C THR A 120 -12.35 -27.21 -3.26
N LEU A 121 -13.63 -27.10 -2.90
CA LEU A 121 -14.66 -28.17 -2.90
C LEU A 121 -16.00 -27.62 -2.36
#